data_AF-A0A172E6S6-F1
#
_entry.id   AF-A0A172E6S6-F1
#
_cell.length_a   1.000
_cell.length_b   1.000
_cell.length_c   1.000
_cell.angle_alpha   90.00
_cell.angle_beta   90.00
_cell.angle_gamma   90.00
#
_symmetry.space_group_name_H-M   'P 1'
#
loop_
_entity.id
_entity.type
_entity.pdbx_description
1 polymer ?
#
loop_
_entity_poly.entity_id
_entity_poly.type
_entity_poly.pdbx_seq_one_letter_code
_entity_poly.pdbx_strand_id
1 'polypeptide(L)'
;MGRNLGVVGLLGNKIGMTQIFDESGNIIPVTILKVGPCVITQVKNPSKDGYDSIQIGYGNVLSKALTHPELGHLQKSNIQPLKYLKEFRINQETEFQIGPRV
;
A
#
# COMPACT_ATOMS: atom_id res chain seq x y z
N MET A 1 2.26 12.47 16.32
CA MET A 1 3.34 13.15 15.57
C MET A 1 3.01 13.02 14.08
N GLY A 2 2.69 14.14 13.40
CA GLY A 2 2.61 14.26 11.93
C GLY A 2 1.44 13.60 11.20
N ARG A 3 0.27 14.25 11.15
CA ARG A 3 -0.76 13.98 10.13
C ARG A 3 -0.20 14.42 8.78
N ASN A 4 0.37 13.51 8.00
CA ASN A 4 0.62 13.76 6.58
C ASN A 4 -0.71 13.60 5.83
N LEU A 5 -1.28 14.74 5.47
CA LEU A 5 -2.54 14.92 4.76
C LEU A 5 -2.18 15.25 3.31
N GLY A 6 -2.40 14.31 2.38
CA GLY A 6 -2.29 14.57 0.94
C GLY A 6 -1.44 13.60 0.12
N VAL A 7 -0.67 12.68 0.74
CA VAL A 7 0.15 11.71 0.00
C VAL A 7 -0.23 10.28 0.37
N VAL A 8 -0.49 9.48 -0.65
CA VAL A 8 -0.76 8.05 -0.53
C VAL A 8 0.52 7.29 -0.29
N GLY A 9 0.56 6.49 0.79
CA GLY A 9 1.71 5.64 1.08
C GLY A 9 1.78 4.42 0.16
N LEU A 10 3.00 3.96 -0.11
CA LEU A 10 3.27 2.71 -0.82
C LEU A 10 3.64 1.59 0.14
N LEU A 11 3.35 0.35 -0.25
CA LEU A 11 3.76 -0.85 0.46
C LEU A 11 4.95 -1.50 -0.24
N GLY A 12 5.86 -2.02 0.57
CA GLY A 12 7.06 -2.68 0.09
C GLY A 12 7.72 -3.53 1.16
N ASN A 13 8.67 -4.37 0.73
CA ASN A 13 9.48 -5.20 1.61
C ASN A 13 10.88 -4.61 1.76
N LYS A 14 11.42 -4.66 2.97
CA LYS A 14 12.85 -4.47 3.20
C LYS A 14 13.61 -5.64 2.58
N ILE A 15 14.49 -5.35 1.63
CA ILE A 15 15.31 -6.36 0.94
C ILE A 15 16.66 -6.52 1.64
N GLY A 16 17.23 -5.42 2.13
CA GLY A 16 18.52 -5.45 2.78
C GLY A 16 19.01 -4.06 3.13
N MET A 17 20.24 -4.00 3.62
CA MET A 17 20.95 -2.75 3.90
C MET A 17 22.28 -2.79 3.16
N THR A 18 22.67 -1.65 2.61
CA THR A 18 23.98 -1.45 2.00
C THR A 18 24.52 -0.09 2.46
N GLN A 19 25.67 0.29 1.96
CA GLN A 19 26.25 1.60 2.19
C GLN A 19 26.53 2.28 0.86
N ILE A 20 26.33 3.59 0.83
CA ILE A 20 26.79 4.44 -0.26
C ILE A 20 27.91 5.33 0.27
N PHE A 21 28.85 5.66 -0.60
CA PHE A 21 29.90 6.63 -0.32
C PHE A 21 29.49 7.96 -0.93
N ASP A 22 29.59 9.04 -0.16
CA ASP A 22 29.43 10.39 -0.71
C ASP A 22 30.73 10.88 -1.37
N GLU A 23 30.66 12.04 -2.02
CA GLU A 23 31.81 12.66 -2.70
C GLU A 23 32.95 13.04 -1.74
N SER A 24 32.65 13.17 -0.45
CA SER A 24 33.62 13.48 0.61
C SER A 24 34.23 12.23 1.25
N GLY A 25 33.85 11.03 0.80
CA GLY A 25 34.33 9.74 1.32
C GLY A 25 33.62 9.25 2.58
N ASN A 26 32.52 9.88 3.01
CA ASN A 26 31.74 9.43 4.16
C ASN A 26 30.88 8.21 3.78
N ILE A 27 30.66 7.33 4.77
CA ILE A 27 29.84 6.13 4.63
C ILE A 27 28.42 6.44 5.12
N ILE A 28 27.44 6.34 4.22
CA ILE A 28 26.02 6.53 4.54
C ILE A 28 25.32 5.15 4.47
N PRO A 29 24.84 4.61 5.61
CA PRO A 29 24.08 3.37 5.61
C PRO A 29 22.69 3.60 5.01
N VAL A 30 22.30 2.77 4.06
CA VAL A 30 21.02 2.87 3.35
C VAL A 30 20.28 1.53 3.37
N THR A 31 18.94 1.61 3.32
CA THR A 31 18.08 0.43 3.24
C THR A 31 17.48 0.30 1.85
N ILE A 32 17.58 -0.89 1.26
CA ILE A 32 16.97 -1.21 -0.02
C ILE A 32 15.54 -1.69 0.23
N LEU A 33 14.57 -1.01 -0.36
CA LEU A 33 13.16 -1.36 -0.31
C LEU A 33 12.70 -1.83 -1.70
N LYS A 34 12.05 -2.99 -1.77
CA LYS A 34 11.29 -3.41 -2.95
C LYS A 34 9.86 -2.97 -2.77
N VAL A 35 9.43 -2.02 -3.58
CA VAL A 35 8.09 -1.43 -3.52
C VAL A 35 7.27 -1.96 -4.70
N GLY A 36 5.99 -2.22 -4.44
CA GLY A 36 5.03 -2.54 -5.48
C GLY A 36 5.13 -3.94 -6.12
N PRO A 37 4.12 -4.33 -6.91
CA PRO A 37 2.96 -3.51 -7.30
C PRO A 37 1.98 -3.26 -6.14
N CYS A 38 1.52 -2.02 -5.99
CA CYS A 38 0.49 -1.65 -5.02
C CYS A 38 -0.86 -1.47 -5.73
N VAL A 39 -1.92 -2.07 -5.21
CA VAL A 39 -3.25 -2.05 -5.84
C VAL A 39 -4.26 -1.44 -4.88
N ILE A 40 -5.05 -0.47 -5.35
CA ILE A 40 -6.17 0.08 -4.56
C ILE A 40 -7.29 -0.97 -4.52
N THR A 41 -7.60 -1.49 -3.33
CA THR A 41 -8.58 -2.55 -3.12
C THR A 41 -9.97 -2.04 -2.74
N GLN A 42 -10.02 -0.90 -2.07
CA GLN A 42 -11.25 -0.25 -1.63
C GLN A 42 -11.02 1.25 -1.46
N VAL A 43 -12.03 2.05 -1.82
CA VAL A 43 -12.12 3.47 -1.50
C VAL A 43 -13.26 3.63 -0.49
N LYS A 44 -12.96 4.20 0.67
CA LYS A 44 -13.92 4.43 1.76
C LYS A 44 -14.30 5.89 1.84
N ASN A 45 -15.56 6.14 2.17
CA ASN A 45 -16.12 7.48 2.28
C ASN A 45 -16.82 7.69 3.64
N PRO A 46 -17.06 8.94 4.06
CA PRO A 46 -17.57 9.22 5.40
C PRO A 46 -19.01 8.74 5.57
N SER A 47 -19.81 8.77 4.51
CA SER A 47 -21.23 8.41 4.54
C SER A 47 -21.45 6.91 4.82
N LYS A 48 -20.55 6.03 4.35
CA LYS A 48 -20.65 4.58 4.55
C LYS A 48 -19.71 4.05 5.63
N ASP A 49 -18.50 4.61 5.72
CA ASP A 49 -17.40 4.06 6.52
C ASP A 49 -16.97 4.96 7.69
N GLY A 50 -17.54 6.17 7.80
CA GLY A 50 -17.26 7.12 8.88
C GLY A 50 -16.00 7.97 8.71
N TYR A 51 -15.20 7.75 7.67
CA TYR A 51 -14.04 8.57 7.31
C TYR A 51 -13.57 8.31 5.87
N ASP A 52 -12.81 9.25 5.33
CA ASP A 52 -12.14 9.14 4.03
C ASP A 52 -10.83 8.33 4.15
N SER A 53 -10.74 7.24 3.39
CA SER A 53 -9.51 6.47 3.27
C SER A 53 -9.46 5.62 2.02
N ILE A 54 -8.25 5.23 1.64
CA ILE A 54 -8.00 4.23 0.60
C ILE A 54 -7.33 3.02 1.23
N GLN A 55 -7.79 1.84 0.82
CA GLN A 55 -7.14 0.58 1.16
C GLN A 55 -6.25 0.17 -0.01
N ILE A 56 -5.00 -0.14 0.30
CA ILE A 56 -3.99 -0.60 -0.65
C ILE A 56 -3.58 -2.01 -0.29
N GLY A 57 -3.54 -2.86 -1.31
CA GLY A 57 -3.03 -4.21 -1.23
C GLY A 57 -1.66 -4.40 -1.87
N TYR A 58 -0.88 -5.32 -1.32
CA TYR A 58 0.47 -5.65 -1.77
C TYR A 58 0.82 -7.13 -1.56
N GLY A 59 1.66 -7.66 -2.45
CA GLY A 59 2.22 -9.00 -2.38
C GLY A 59 1.25 -10.09 -2.83
N ASN A 60 1.25 -10.41 -4.13
CA ASN A 60 0.41 -11.45 -4.71
C ASN A 60 0.68 -12.81 -4.05
N VAL A 61 -0.40 -13.53 -3.75
CA VAL A 61 -0.36 -14.88 -3.18
C VAL A 61 -1.35 -15.79 -3.89
N LEU A 62 -1.24 -17.10 -3.65
CA LEU A 62 -2.25 -18.05 -4.09
C LEU A 62 -3.50 -17.92 -3.22
N SER A 63 -4.68 -18.21 -3.79
CA SER A 63 -5.96 -18.16 -3.09
C SER A 63 -5.96 -19.00 -1.80
N LYS A 64 -5.33 -20.17 -1.81
CA LYS A 64 -5.19 -21.05 -0.64
C LYS A 64 -4.45 -20.44 0.55
N ALA A 65 -3.73 -19.34 0.36
CA ALA A 65 -3.01 -18.63 1.41
C ALA A 65 -3.88 -17.62 2.16
N LEU A 66 -5.10 -17.35 1.69
CA LEU A 66 -6.05 -16.42 2.29
C LEU A 66 -7.24 -17.16 2.89
N THR A 67 -7.87 -16.53 3.88
CA THR A 67 -9.15 -17.00 4.43
C THR A 67 -10.31 -16.70 3.46
N HIS A 68 -11.43 -17.42 3.60
CA HIS A 68 -12.62 -17.21 2.77
C HIS A 68 -13.14 -15.76 2.78
N PRO A 69 -13.20 -15.06 3.93
CA PRO A 69 -13.62 -13.65 3.96
C PRO A 69 -12.66 -12.71 3.20
N GLU A 70 -11.35 -12.91 3.33
CA GLU A 70 -10.34 -12.10 2.64
C GLU A 70 -10.40 -12.30 1.12
N LEU A 71 -10.57 -13.55 0.67
CA LEU A 71 -10.80 -13.86 -0.74
C LEU A 71 -12.07 -13.22 -1.26
N GLY A 72 -13.18 -13.37 -0.55
CA GLY A 72 -14.47 -12.80 -0.94
C GLY A 72 -14.41 -11.27 -1.03
N HIS A 73 -13.67 -10.62 -0.12
CA HIS A 73 -13.43 -9.18 -0.16
C HIS A 73 -12.71 -8.75 -1.44
N LEU A 74 -11.59 -9.40 -1.79
CA LEU A 74 -10.80 -9.07 -2.98
C LEU A 74 -11.53 -9.41 -4.29
N GLN A 75 -12.28 -10.52 -4.30
CA GLN A 75 -13.05 -10.96 -5.46
C GLN A 75 -14.20 -10.01 -5.80
N LYS A 76 -14.84 -9.37 -4.81
CA LYS A 76 -15.89 -8.36 -5.06
C LYS A 76 -15.38 -7.18 -5.89
N SER A 77 -14.11 -6.82 -5.73
CA SER A 77 -13.44 -5.77 -6.51
C SER A 77 -12.70 -6.31 -7.74
N ASN A 78 -12.83 -7.61 -8.04
CA ASN A 78 -12.13 -8.31 -9.12
C ASN A 78 -10.58 -8.24 -9.03
N ILE A 79 -10.04 -8.29 -7.82
CA ILE A 79 -8.61 -8.16 -7.53
C ILE A 79 -8.01 -9.53 -7.22
N GLN A 80 -6.77 -9.76 -7.68
CA GLN A 80 -6.03 -10.97 -7.37
C GLN A 80 -5.78 -11.10 -5.86
N PRO A 81 -5.55 -12.31 -5.32
CA PRO A 81 -5.25 -12.49 -3.90
C PRO A 81 -3.97 -11.73 -3.50
N LEU A 82 -4.07 -10.84 -2.52
CA LEU A 82 -2.99 -10.01 -1.98
C LEU A 82 -2.79 -10.33 -0.50
N LYS A 83 -1.54 -10.43 -0.06
CA LYS A 83 -1.18 -10.82 1.31
C LYS A 83 -1.35 -9.70 2.32
N TYR A 84 -1.01 -8.49 1.94
CA TYR A 84 -1.01 -7.33 2.83
C TYR A 84 -2.06 -6.34 2.37
N LEU A 85 -2.89 -5.86 3.30
CA LEU A 85 -3.84 -4.78 3.10
C LEU A 85 -3.56 -3.68 4.13
N LYS A 86 -3.47 -2.43 3.69
CA LYS A 86 -3.25 -1.28 4.57
C LYS A 86 -4.09 -0.10 4.16
N GLU A 87 -4.65 0.59 5.14
CA GLU A 87 -5.46 1.78 4.93
C GLU A 87 -4.63 3.05 5.15
N PHE A 88 -4.81 4.01 4.24
CA PHE A 88 -4.27 5.35 4.33
C PHE A 88 -5.43 6.33 4.37
N ARG A 89 -5.44 7.18 5.40
CA ARG A 89 -6.43 8.25 5.51
C ARG A 89 -6.11 9.34 4.50
N ILE A 90 -7.13 9.83 3.83
CA ILE A 90 -7.01 10.90 2.83
C ILE A 90 -7.91 12.07 3.18
N ASN A 91 -7.59 13.24 2.64
CA ASN A 91 -8.51 14.36 2.59
C ASN A 91 -9.22 14.35 1.23
N GLN A 92 -10.40 14.95 1.17
CA GLN A 92 -11.36 14.86 0.06
C GLN A 92 -10.90 15.36 -1.32
N GLU A 93 -9.65 15.81 -1.46
CA GLU A 93 -9.16 16.51 -2.66
C GLU A 93 -8.56 15.58 -3.73
N THR A 94 -8.66 14.25 -3.59
CA THR A 94 -8.02 13.32 -4.54
C THR A 94 -8.94 12.15 -4.91
N GLU A 95 -9.37 12.12 -6.17
CA GLU A 95 -10.16 11.01 -6.72
C GLU A 95 -9.27 9.79 -6.98
N PHE A 96 -9.54 8.72 -6.26
CA PHE A 96 -8.92 7.41 -6.48
C PHE A 96 -9.95 6.44 -7.04
N GLN A 97 -9.53 5.66 -8.03
CA GLN A 97 -10.34 4.56 -8.58
C GLN A 97 -9.82 3.22 -8.05
N ILE A 98 -10.69 2.22 -8.02
CA ILE A 98 -10.30 0.84 -7.71
C ILE A 98 -9.56 0.29 -8.94
N GLY A 99 -8.35 -0.25 -8.74
CA GLY A 99 -7.62 -0.94 -9.80
C GLY A 99 -6.41 -0.24 -10.47
N PRO A 100 -6.23 1.10 -10.52
CA PRO A 100 -4.99 1.67 -11.00
C PRO A 100 -3.84 1.34 -10.05
N ARG A 101 -2.71 0.92 -10.64
CA ARG A 101 -1.49 0.51 -9.96
C ARG A 101 -0.68 1.74 -9.58
N VAL A 102 -0.17 1.78 -8.36
CA VAL A 102 0.87 2.73 -7.93
C VAL A 102 2.21 2.02 -7.86
#